data_AF-A0A973A4M9-F1
#
_entry.id   AF-A0A973A4M9-F1
#
_cell.length_a   1.000
_cell.length_b   1.000
_cell.length_c   1.000
_cell.angle_alpha   90.00
_cell.angle_beta   90.00
_cell.angle_gamma   90.00
#
_symmetry.space_group_name_H-M   'P 1'
#
loop_
_entity.id
_entity.type
_entity.pdbx_description
1 polymer ?
#
loop_
_entity_poly.entity_id
_entity_poly.type
_entity_poly.pdbx_seq_one_letter_code
_entity_poly.pdbx_strand_id
1 'polypeptide(L)' 'MKQLTDYEHKLTWVQGLLIDCPFGPPLSDCPASELRKLPITDRLSIAQEMSEPELDRIISHHRNCLAKREYHN' A
#
# COMPACT_ATOMS: atom_id res chain seq x y z
N MET A 1 4.87 -1.88 25.81
CA MET A 1 4.58 -1.72 24.37
C MET A 1 3.25 -2.42 24.09
N LYS A 2 2.28 -1.74 23.45
CA LYS A 2 1.02 -2.37 23.03
C LYS A 2 1.28 -3.22 21.79
N GLN A 3 0.78 -4.44 21.76
CA GLN A 3 0.84 -5.30 20.57
C GLN A 3 -0.26 -4.86 19.59
N LEU A 4 0.09 -4.67 18.32
CA LEU A 4 -0.85 -4.30 17.26
C LEU A 4 -1.64 -5.53 16.81
N THR A 5 -2.91 -5.29 16.48
CA THR A 5 -3.81 -6.25 15.83
C THR A 5 -3.39 -6.48 14.37
N ASP A 6 -3.89 -7.56 13.75
CA ASP A 6 -3.63 -7.83 12.33
C ASP A 6 -4.11 -6.68 11.42
N TYR A 7 -5.30 -6.16 11.71
CA TYR A 7 -5.83 -4.97 11.03
C TYR A 7 -4.91 -3.75 11.16
N GLU A 8 -4.44 -3.41 12.37
CA GLU A 8 -3.55 -2.26 12.59
C GLU A 8 -2.21 -2.42 11.83
N HIS A 9 -1.67 -3.65 11.73
CA HIS A 9 -0.48 -3.92 10.93
C HIS A 9 -0.74 -3.71 9.43
N LYS A 10 -1.84 -4.24 8.89
CA LYS A 10 -2.23 -4.07 7.49
C LYS A 10 -2.45 -2.60 7.15
N LEU A 11 -3.15 -1.87 8.02
CA LEU A 11 -3.40 -0.44 7.88
C LEU A 11 -2.08 0.34 7.80
N THR A 12 -1.18 0.11 8.75
CA THR A 12 0.13 0.77 8.79
C THR A 12 0.94 0.48 7.52
N TRP A 13 0.89 -0.75 7.03
CA TRP A 13 1.59 -1.12 5.81
C TRP A 13 1.01 -0.43 4.57
N VAL A 14 -0.31 -0.42 4.42
CA VAL A 14 -0.99 0.28 3.32
C VAL A 14 -0.72 1.78 3.37
N GLN A 15 -0.74 2.40 4.54
CA GLN A 15 -0.35 3.81 4.70
C GLN A 15 1.06 4.08 4.17
N GLY A 16 2.02 3.21 4.50
CA GLY A 16 3.37 3.28 3.94
C GLY A 16 3.39 3.19 2.41
N LEU A 17 2.62 2.25 1.83
CA LEU A 17 2.50 2.10 0.38
C LEU A 17 1.83 3.31 -0.30
N LEU A 18 0.94 4.02 0.38
CA LEU A 18 0.33 5.26 -0.13
C LEU A 18 1.24 6.49 0.05
N ILE A 19 2.27 6.42 0.88
CA ILE A 19 3.32 7.44 0.94
C ILE A 19 4.27 7.27 -0.24
N ASP A 20 4.87 6.08 -0.38
CA ASP A 20 5.82 5.80 -1.46
C ASP A 20 5.97 4.29 -1.76
N CYS A 21 6.61 3.96 -2.87
CA CYS A 21 7.03 2.59 -3.20
C CYS A 21 8.47 2.34 -2.69
N PRO A 22 8.70 1.34 -1.82
CA PRO A 22 10.04 1.07 -1.27
C PRO A 22 11.04 0.55 -2.33
N PHE A 23 10.59 0.25 -3.54
CA PHE A 23 11.39 -0.28 -4.64
C PHE A 23 11.64 0.76 -5.75
N GLY A 24 11.54 2.05 -5.43
CA GLY A 24 11.72 3.14 -6.38
C GLY A 24 10.48 3.38 -7.26
N PRO A 25 10.64 3.87 -8.50
CA PRO A 25 9.52 4.30 -9.34
C PRO A 25 8.44 3.22 -9.45
N PRO A 26 7.14 3.54 -9.24
CA PRO A 26 6.07 2.57 -9.38
C PRO A 26 6.00 2.02 -10.81
N LEU A 27 5.53 0.77 -10.96
CA LEU A 27 5.21 0.24 -12.29
C LEU A 27 3.99 0.98 -12.85
N SER A 28 3.85 1.01 -14.18
CA SER A 28 2.77 1.72 -14.88
C SER A 28 1.37 1.23 -14.50
N ASP A 29 1.25 0.00 -14.00
CA ASP A 29 0.00 -0.61 -13.55
C ASP A 29 -0.24 -0.47 -12.04
N CYS A 30 0.58 0.29 -11.32
CA CYS A 30 0.43 0.44 -9.87
C CYS A 30 -0.76 1.35 -9.52
N PRO A 31 -1.80 0.84 -8.83
CA PRO A 31 -3.02 1.61 -8.53
C PRO A 31 -2.78 2.74 -7.52
N ALA A 32 -1.74 2.62 -6.68
CA ALA A 32 -1.37 3.67 -5.74
C ALA A 32 -0.79 4.93 -6.41
N SER A 33 -0.43 4.87 -7.71
CA SER A 33 0.16 6.00 -8.43
C SER A 33 -0.77 7.21 -8.48
N GLU A 34 -2.07 7.00 -8.69
CA GLU A 34 -3.06 8.08 -8.69
C GLU A 34 -3.34 8.60 -7.28
N LEU A 35 -3.43 7.69 -6.30
CA LEU A 35 -3.63 8.07 -4.90
C LEU A 35 -2.47 8.88 -4.34
N ARG A 36 -1.22 8.60 -4.76
CA ARG A 36 -0.02 9.35 -4.36
C ARG A 36 0.02 10.79 -4.88
N LYS A 37 -0.86 11.18 -5.82
CA LYS A 37 -1.00 12.58 -6.26
C LYS A 37 -1.79 13.44 -5.27
N LEU A 38 -2.59 12.81 -4.41
CA LEU A 38 -3.39 13.50 -3.39
C LEU A 38 -2.48 14.06 -2.28
N PRO A 39 -2.94 15.05 -1.48
CA PRO A 39 -2.27 15.43 -0.24
C PRO A 39 -2.05 14.23 0.69
N ILE A 40 -0.95 14.22 1.46
CA ILE A 40 -0.62 13.09 2.34
C ILE A 40 -1.72 12.81 3.38
N THR A 41 -2.38 13.85 3.88
CA THR A 41 -3.51 13.73 4.82
C THR A 41 -4.63 12.88 4.23
N ASP A 42 -4.99 13.16 2.98
CA ASP A 42 -6.12 12.52 2.31
C ASP A 42 -5.78 11.04 2.03
N ARG A 43 -4.53 10.75 1.68
CA ARG A 43 -4.04 9.36 1.52
C ARG A 43 -4.18 8.56 2.81
N LEU A 44 -3.79 9.15 3.95
CA LEU A 44 -3.86 8.48 5.24
C LEU A 44 -5.31 8.28 5.70
N SER A 45 -6.18 9.26 5.45
CA SER A 45 -7.62 9.15 5.72
C SER A 45 -8.27 8.05 4.88
N ILE A 46 -7.96 7.98 3.57
CA ILE A 46 -8.45 6.92 2.69
C ILE A 46 -8.10 5.53 3.24
N ALA A 47 -6.87 5.32 3.70
CA ALA A 47 -6.48 4.04 4.28
C ALA A 47 -7.22 3.71 5.58
N GLN A 48 -7.50 4.71 6.42
CA GLN A 48 -8.23 4.53 7.68
C GLN A 48 -9.70 4.15 7.46
N GLU A 49 -10.29 4.56 6.33
CA GLU A 49 -11.67 4.25 5.96
C GLU A 49 -11.80 2.86 5.29
N MET A 50 -10.68 2.20 4.98
CA MET A 50 -10.69 0.87 4.35
C MET A 50 -11.01 -0.24 5.35
N SER A 51 -11.84 -1.17 4.89
CA SER A 51 -12.06 -2.46 5.53
C SER A 51 -10.84 -3.38 5.37
N GLU A 52 -10.72 -4.36 6.25
CA GLU A 52 -9.62 -5.34 6.19
C GLU A 52 -9.48 -6.06 4.83
N PRO A 53 -10.57 -6.50 4.17
CA PRO A 53 -10.47 -7.09 2.83
C PRO A 53 -9.95 -6.13 1.75
N GLU A 54 -10.17 -4.83 1.89
CA GLU A 54 -9.64 -3.83 0.96
C GLU A 54 -8.14 -3.62 1.17
N LEU A 55 -7.70 -3.59 2.43
CA LEU A 55 -6.28 -3.58 2.77
C LEU A 55 -5.57 -4.82 2.21
N ASP A 56 -6.18 -6.01 2.34
CA ASP A 56 -5.63 -7.26 1.82
C ASP A 56 -5.50 -7.26 0.30
N ARG A 57 -6.44 -6.62 -0.43
CA ARG A 57 -6.34 -6.47 -1.89
C ARG A 57 -5.15 -5.61 -2.30
N ILE A 58 -4.92 -4.49 -1.61
CA ILE A 58 -3.78 -3.60 -1.88
C ILE A 58 -2.46 -4.32 -1.60
N ILE A 59 -2.36 -4.99 -0.45
CA ILE A 59 -1.19 -5.77 -0.05
C ILE A 59 -0.89 -6.88 -1.07
N SER A 60 -1.92 -7.62 -1.48
CA SER A 60 -1.78 -8.69 -2.47
C SER A 60 -1.32 -8.16 -3.83
N HIS A 61 -1.87 -7.03 -4.28
CA HIS A 61 -1.43 -6.39 -5.51
C HIS A 61 0.05 -5.95 -5.41
N HIS A 62 0.46 -5.35 -4.29
CA HIS A 62 1.85 -4.98 -4.08
C HIS A 62 2.79 -6.18 -4.13
N ARG A 63 2.44 -7.29 -3.45
CA ARG A 63 3.21 -8.54 -3.51
C ARG A 63 3.36 -9.08 -4.93
N ASN A 64 2.28 -9.03 -5.74
CA ASN A 64 2.35 -9.42 -7.15
C ASN A 64 3.26 -8.49 -7.97
N CYS A 65 3.25 -7.19 -7.68
CA CYS A 65 4.17 -6.22 -8.28
C CYS A 65 5.64 -6.56 -7.96
N LEU A 66 5.94 -7.02 -6.74
CA LEU A 66 7.29 -7.48 -6.37
C LEU A 66 7.70 -8.71 -7.17
N ALA A 67 6.83 -9.71 -7.27
CA ALA A 67 7.12 -10.91 -8.06
C ALA A 67 7.42 -10.58 -9.54
N LYS A 68 6.71 -9.60 -10.12
CA LYS A 68 7.02 -9.11 -11.48
C LYS A 68 8.41 -8.48 -11.57
N ARG A 69 8.81 -7.67 -10.58
CA ARG A 69 10.15 -7.05 -10.56
C ARG A 69 11.26 -8.08 -10.43
N GLU A 70 11.06 -9.09 -9.60
CA GLU A 70 12.03 -10.17 -9.40
C GLU A 70 12.19 -11.05 -10.65
N TYR A 71 11.11 -11.30 -11.39
CA TYR A 71 11.16 -12.11 -12.62
C TYR A 71 11.79 -11.38 -13.81
N HIS A 72 11.83 -10.04 -13.78
CA HIS A 72 12.41 -9.21 -14.85
C HIS A 72 13.84 -8.70 -14.56
N ASN A 73 14.43 -9.10 -13.44
CA ASN A 73 15.84 -8.88 -13.10
C ASN A 73 16.68 -10.13 -13.38
#